data_AF-A0A0A8F291-F1
#
_entry.id   AF-A0A0A8F291-F1
#
_cell.length_a   1.000
_cell.length_b   1.000
_cell.length_c   1.000
_cell.angle_alpha   90.00
_cell.angle_beta   90.00
_cell.angle_gamma   90.00
#
_symmetry.space_group_name_H-M   'P 1'
#
loop_
_entity.id
_entity.type
_entity.pdbx_description
1 polymer ?
#
loop_
_entity_poly.entity_id
_entity_poly.type
_entity_poly.pdbx_seq_one_letter_code
_entity_poly.pdbx_strand_id
1 'polypeptide(L)'
;MLSGVEGLDGADVVGDGPRDAGYPHAEVHDGVVHWVVLERNKEVERRTTGDLDEFLYWAALHTTRDAAARWELDHRGLLPGCSDTRVGWLARQVQLLGMVRSEWADRFRAQIPQQCPGVRLEDVDAYPDRGRVRLWRRGKGKGRSAGGAEVWDRFGSPLGRFAHPKGTPFAQRSLPPTYVACGYHVYSWIRPWSGEDAEKYGFIQSGKVAPWFGQPGGGTQFLLPEGISVQWLIDQGYLREESVR
;
A
#
# COMPACT_ATOMS: atom_id res chain seq x y z
N MET A 1 2.33 21.79 -12.42
CA MET A 1 1.33 22.32 -13.36
C MET A 1 0.41 23.20 -12.53
N LEU A 2 0.20 24.45 -12.96
CA LEU A 2 -0.27 25.56 -12.15
C LEU A 2 -1.66 25.31 -11.54
N SER A 3 -1.77 25.42 -10.20
CA SER A 3 -3.04 25.70 -9.52
C SER A 3 -3.48 27.10 -9.96
N GLY A 4 -4.52 27.19 -10.79
CA GLY A 4 -5.03 28.46 -11.31
C GLY A 4 -6.35 28.82 -10.64
N VAL A 5 -6.42 30.03 -10.09
CA VAL A 5 -7.68 30.71 -9.74
C VAL A 5 -8.12 31.41 -11.02
N GLU A 6 -9.01 30.81 -11.80
CA GLU A 6 -9.58 31.44 -12.99
C GLU A 6 -11.07 31.65 -12.76
N GLY A 7 -11.47 32.92 -12.69
CA GLY A 7 -12.86 33.30 -12.56
C GLY A 7 -13.64 33.01 -13.85
N LEU A 8 -14.64 32.14 -13.77
CA LEU A 8 -15.65 31.97 -14.81
C LEU A 8 -16.93 32.66 -14.34
N ASP A 9 -17.48 33.57 -15.15
CA ASP A 9 -18.83 34.13 -14.98
C ASP A 9 -19.17 34.64 -13.57
N GLY A 10 -18.19 35.26 -12.88
CA GLY A 10 -18.37 35.80 -11.53
C GLY A 10 -18.16 34.80 -10.39
N ALA A 11 -17.68 33.59 -10.68
CA ALA A 11 -17.34 32.56 -9.70
C ALA A 11 -15.83 32.50 -9.46
N ASP A 12 -15.40 32.44 -8.19
CA ASP A 12 -14.03 32.02 -7.87
C ASP A 12 -13.94 30.50 -7.96
N VAL A 13 -13.12 30.00 -8.90
CA VAL A 13 -12.91 28.57 -9.11
C VAL A 13 -11.55 28.14 -8.56
N VAL A 14 -11.55 27.09 -7.74
CA VAL A 14 -10.33 26.49 -7.15
C VAL A 14 -10.32 24.99 -7.45
N GLY A 15 -9.25 24.44 -8.04
CA GLY A 15 -9.23 23.02 -8.42
C GLY A 15 -7.83 22.38 -8.45
N ASP A 16 -7.82 21.07 -8.28
CA ASP A 16 -6.62 20.23 -8.25
C ASP A 16 -6.46 19.45 -9.57
N GLY A 17 -6.16 20.12 -10.68
CA GLY A 17 -5.85 19.44 -11.96
C GLY A 17 -6.61 19.96 -13.18
N PRO A 18 -6.49 19.28 -14.35
CA PRO A 18 -7.25 19.64 -15.54
C PRO A 18 -8.75 19.52 -15.28
N ARG A 19 -9.53 20.52 -15.70
CA ARG A 19 -10.99 20.63 -15.47
C ARG A 19 -11.81 19.45 -16.01
N ASP A 20 -11.22 18.60 -16.84
CA ASP A 20 -11.87 17.44 -17.45
C ASP A 20 -10.96 16.21 -17.41
N ALA A 21 -10.88 15.57 -16.24
CA ALA A 21 -10.10 14.34 -16.02
C ALA A 21 -10.48 13.61 -14.71
N GLY A 22 -11.72 13.80 -14.21
CA GLY A 22 -12.15 13.26 -12.92
C GLY A 22 -11.55 13.97 -11.71
N TYR A 23 -10.91 15.12 -11.92
CA TYR A 23 -10.42 15.98 -10.86
C TYR A 23 -11.52 16.94 -10.41
N PRO A 24 -11.68 17.14 -9.10
CA PRO A 24 -12.64 18.06 -8.56
C PRO A 24 -12.19 19.52 -8.71
N HIS A 25 -13.16 20.40 -8.83
CA HIS A 25 -13.02 21.83 -8.58
C HIS A 25 -14.14 22.33 -7.67
N ALA A 26 -13.87 23.44 -7.00
CA ALA A 26 -14.82 24.16 -6.18
C ALA A 26 -15.27 25.41 -6.93
N GLU A 27 -16.58 25.61 -7.01
CA GLU A 27 -17.24 26.83 -7.49
C GLU A 27 -17.83 27.53 -6.27
N VAL A 28 -17.48 28.80 -6.04
CA VAL A 28 -17.96 29.56 -4.88
C VAL A 28 -18.92 30.64 -5.33
N HIS A 29 -20.15 30.61 -4.79
CA HIS A 29 -21.20 31.59 -5.07
C HIS A 29 -21.95 31.91 -3.78
N ASP A 30 -22.07 33.20 -3.45
CA ASP A 30 -22.84 33.68 -2.28
C ASP A 30 -22.47 32.99 -0.94
N GLY A 31 -21.19 32.67 -0.76
CA GLY A 31 -20.67 31.97 0.43
C GLY A 31 -21.00 30.48 0.48
N VAL A 32 -21.59 29.93 -0.56
CA VAL A 32 -21.85 28.50 -0.75
C VAL A 32 -20.79 27.92 -1.68
N VAL A 33 -20.23 26.79 -1.29
CA VAL A 33 -19.25 26.05 -2.07
C VAL A 33 -19.93 24.88 -2.77
N HIS A 34 -19.74 24.79 -4.09
CA HIS A 34 -20.13 23.65 -4.91
C HIS A 34 -18.89 22.88 -5.32
N TRP A 35 -18.76 21.64 -4.82
CA TRP A 35 -17.72 20.70 -5.22
C TRP A 35 -18.22 19.92 -6.43
N VAL A 36 -17.52 20.03 -7.55
CA VAL A 36 -17.94 19.48 -8.84
C VAL A 36 -16.83 18.61 -9.40
N VAL A 37 -17.18 17.43 -9.92
CA VAL A 37 -16.25 16.53 -10.61
C VAL A 37 -16.76 16.29 -12.03
N LEU A 38 -15.90 16.55 -13.02
CA LEU A 38 -16.18 16.32 -14.42
C LEU A 38 -15.32 15.18 -14.98
N GLU A 39 -15.93 14.28 -15.76
CA GLU A 39 -15.23 13.26 -16.54
C GLU A 39 -15.76 13.21 -17.97
N ARG A 40 -14.89 13.44 -18.96
CA ARG A 40 -15.22 13.54 -20.40
C ARG A 40 -16.31 14.58 -20.67
N ASN A 41 -16.16 15.77 -20.08
CA ASN A 41 -17.11 16.89 -20.11
C ASN A 41 -18.50 16.56 -19.55
N LYS A 42 -18.62 15.54 -18.69
CA LYS A 42 -19.87 15.22 -18.01
C LYS A 42 -19.67 15.36 -16.51
N GLU A 43 -20.60 16.06 -15.87
CA GLU A 43 -20.67 16.09 -14.41
C GLU A 43 -20.99 14.69 -13.90
N VAL A 44 -20.07 14.13 -13.11
CA VAL A 44 -20.21 12.81 -12.49
C VAL A 44 -20.48 12.91 -10.99
N GLU A 45 -20.16 14.06 -10.39
CA GLU A 45 -20.41 14.33 -8.98
C GLU A 45 -20.64 15.83 -8.74
N ARG A 46 -21.63 16.16 -7.91
CA ARG A 46 -21.81 17.49 -7.32
C ARG A 46 -22.19 17.38 -5.85
N ARG A 47 -21.51 18.14 -5.00
CA ARG A 47 -21.84 18.34 -3.58
C ARG A 47 -21.90 19.84 -3.29
N THR A 48 -22.66 20.24 -2.29
CA THR A 48 -22.85 21.66 -1.97
C THR A 48 -22.92 21.87 -0.47
N THR A 49 -22.21 22.87 0.05
CA THR A 49 -22.18 23.18 1.47
C THR A 49 -21.94 24.68 1.70
N GLY A 50 -22.55 25.23 2.75
CA GLY A 50 -22.17 26.54 3.30
C GLY A 50 -21.20 26.44 4.48
N ASP A 51 -20.85 25.21 4.91
CA ASP A 51 -19.89 24.96 5.99
C ASP A 51 -18.49 24.76 5.42
N LEU A 52 -17.57 25.64 5.82
CA LEU A 52 -16.18 25.59 5.42
C LEU A 52 -15.48 24.32 5.91
N ASP A 53 -15.81 23.79 7.10
CA ASP A 53 -15.20 22.56 7.61
C ASP A 53 -15.56 21.36 6.73
N GLU A 54 -16.83 21.30 6.30
CA GLU A 54 -17.33 20.25 5.42
C GLU A 54 -16.66 20.30 4.04
N PHE A 55 -16.49 21.51 3.47
CA PHE A 55 -15.76 21.68 2.20
C PHE A 55 -14.30 21.26 2.34
N LEU A 56 -13.61 21.72 3.38
CA LEU A 56 -12.20 21.37 3.60
C LEU A 56 -12.03 19.87 3.87
N TYR A 57 -13.00 19.23 4.52
CA TYR A 57 -13.02 17.77 4.67
C TYR A 57 -13.12 17.07 3.31
N TRP A 58 -13.97 17.52 2.38
CA TRP A 58 -14.05 16.94 1.03
C TRP A 58 -12.75 17.10 0.24
N ALA A 59 -12.15 18.29 0.30
CA ALA A 59 -10.85 18.55 -0.31
C ALA A 59 -9.77 17.62 0.26
N ALA A 60 -9.68 17.53 1.60
CA ALA A 60 -8.76 16.64 2.28
C ALA A 60 -9.00 15.17 1.92
N LEU A 61 -10.26 14.71 1.86
CA LEU A 61 -10.59 13.35 1.41
C LEU A 61 -10.06 13.07 0.01
N HIS A 62 -10.24 13.98 -0.94
CA HIS A 62 -9.77 13.79 -2.30
C HIS A 62 -8.24 13.72 -2.38
N THR A 63 -7.56 14.75 -1.86
CA THR A 63 -6.09 14.84 -1.94
C THR A 63 -5.41 13.68 -1.21
N THR A 64 -5.92 13.29 -0.04
CA THR A 64 -5.36 12.18 0.73
C THR A 64 -5.63 10.82 0.09
N ARG A 65 -6.77 10.62 -0.58
CA ARG A 65 -7.05 9.40 -1.37
C ARG A 65 -6.02 9.22 -2.46
N ASP A 66 -5.78 10.27 -3.25
CA ASP A 66 -4.86 10.21 -4.38
C ASP A 66 -3.41 9.99 -3.92
N ALA A 67 -2.99 10.67 -2.85
CA ALA A 67 -1.68 10.44 -2.23
C ALA A 67 -1.56 9.01 -1.67
N ALA A 68 -2.60 8.50 -1.02
CA ALA A 68 -2.62 7.15 -0.46
C ALA A 68 -2.61 6.07 -1.56
N ALA A 69 -3.31 6.28 -2.67
CA ALA A 69 -3.35 5.36 -3.81
C ALA A 69 -1.99 5.27 -4.50
N ARG A 70 -1.34 6.41 -4.77
CA ARG A 70 0.03 6.44 -5.32
C ARG A 70 1.02 5.75 -4.38
N TRP A 71 0.93 6.08 -3.09
CA TRP A 71 1.72 5.41 -2.07
C TRP A 71 1.46 3.90 -2.06
N GLU A 72 0.22 3.42 -2.15
CA GLU A 72 -0.05 1.99 -2.17
C GLU A 72 0.56 1.34 -3.40
N LEU A 73 0.45 1.95 -4.59
CA LEU A 73 1.06 1.44 -5.82
C LEU A 73 2.58 1.32 -5.72
N ASP A 74 3.27 2.35 -5.22
CA ASP A 74 4.73 2.36 -5.03
C ASP A 74 5.19 1.34 -3.98
N HIS A 75 4.29 0.95 -3.09
CA HIS A 75 4.57 0.02 -2.01
C HIS A 75 3.87 -1.34 -2.18
N ARG A 76 3.24 -1.56 -3.33
CA ARG A 76 2.56 -2.80 -3.68
C ARG A 76 3.62 -3.89 -3.79
N GLY A 77 3.49 -4.94 -2.97
CA GLY A 77 4.49 -6.00 -2.84
C GLY A 77 5.59 -5.77 -1.80
N LEU A 78 5.64 -4.60 -1.13
CA LEU A 78 6.43 -4.37 0.09
C LEU A 78 5.73 -4.84 1.37
N LEU A 79 4.46 -5.25 1.25
CA LEU A 79 3.86 -6.17 2.20
C LEU A 79 3.70 -7.53 1.53
N PRO A 80 3.91 -8.65 2.25
CA PRO A 80 3.70 -9.99 1.69
C PRO A 80 2.22 -10.16 1.26
N GLY A 81 1.83 -11.21 0.52
CA GLY A 81 0.41 -11.59 0.38
C GLY A 81 -0.46 -11.01 -0.74
N CYS A 82 -1.64 -11.64 -0.89
CA CYS A 82 -2.76 -11.25 -1.75
C CYS A 82 -3.73 -10.31 -1.02
N SER A 83 -3.20 -9.36 -0.26
CA SER A 83 -4.02 -8.42 0.50
C SER A 83 -4.91 -7.65 -0.46
N ASP A 84 -6.19 -7.56 -0.12
CA ASP A 84 -7.11 -6.60 -0.72
C ASP A 84 -6.40 -5.24 -0.78
N THR A 85 -6.12 -4.77 -1.99
CA THR A 85 -5.36 -3.54 -2.23
C THR A 85 -6.00 -2.35 -1.54
N ARG A 86 -7.30 -2.47 -1.21
CA ARG A 86 -8.03 -1.48 -0.44
C ARG A 86 -7.48 -1.26 0.95
N VAL A 87 -7.05 -2.31 1.64
CA VAL A 87 -6.57 -2.20 3.02
C VAL A 87 -5.41 -1.20 3.12
N GLY A 88 -4.46 -1.29 2.20
CA GLY A 88 -3.26 -0.47 2.25
C GLY A 88 -3.47 1.00 1.95
N TRP A 89 -4.25 1.32 0.92
CA TRP A 89 -4.56 2.72 0.63
C TRP A 89 -5.52 3.31 1.66
N LEU A 90 -6.50 2.54 2.15
CA LEU A 90 -7.41 2.99 3.22
C LEU A 90 -6.65 3.35 4.49
N ALA A 91 -5.73 2.47 4.92
CA ALA A 91 -4.90 2.73 6.09
C ALA A 91 -4.03 3.97 5.93
N ARG A 92 -3.42 4.11 4.74
CA ARG A 92 -2.60 5.29 4.45
C ARG A 92 -3.42 6.57 4.43
N GLN A 93 -4.65 6.52 3.92
CA GLN A 93 -5.54 7.67 3.91
C GLN A 93 -5.98 8.07 5.32
N VAL A 94 -6.35 7.11 6.19
CA VAL A 94 -6.66 7.37 7.61
C VAL A 94 -5.48 8.08 8.28
N GLN A 95 -4.25 7.63 8.06
CA GLN A 95 -3.04 8.26 8.60
C GLN A 95 -2.86 9.70 8.11
N LEU A 96 -2.97 9.93 6.80
CA LEU A 96 -2.80 11.26 6.21
C LEU A 96 -3.87 12.24 6.71
N LEU A 97 -5.13 11.79 6.80
CA LEU A 97 -6.19 12.60 7.40
C LEU A 97 -5.90 12.91 8.86
N GLY A 98 -5.39 11.94 9.63
CA GLY A 98 -5.03 12.16 11.04
C GLY A 98 -3.91 13.18 11.24
N MET A 99 -3.00 13.32 10.26
CA MET A 99 -1.98 14.38 10.25
C MET A 99 -2.57 15.76 9.96
N VAL A 100 -3.71 15.82 9.27
CA VAL A 100 -4.45 17.07 9.00
C VAL A 100 -5.33 17.39 10.21
N ARG A 101 -6.28 16.50 10.54
CA ARG A 101 -7.19 16.56 11.69
C ARG A 101 -7.66 15.15 12.09
N SER A 102 -7.55 14.83 13.38
CA SER A 102 -7.94 13.51 13.91
C SER A 102 -9.42 13.20 13.72
N GLU A 103 -10.30 14.18 13.89
CA GLU A 103 -11.75 14.00 13.77
C GLU A 103 -12.16 13.61 12.34
N TRP A 104 -11.44 14.12 11.34
CA TRP A 104 -11.66 13.76 9.95
C TRP A 104 -11.18 12.34 9.65
N ALA A 105 -10.10 11.89 10.28
CA ALA A 105 -9.65 10.50 10.19
C ALA A 105 -10.68 9.53 10.80
N ASP A 106 -11.22 9.86 11.98
CA ASP A 106 -12.25 9.08 12.67
C ASP A 106 -13.53 9.01 11.82
N ARG A 107 -13.95 10.15 11.26
CA ARG A 107 -15.11 10.24 10.36
C ARG A 107 -14.92 9.38 9.12
N PHE A 108 -13.76 9.45 8.46
CA PHE A 108 -13.47 8.62 7.29
C PHE A 108 -13.42 7.14 7.65
N ARG A 109 -12.73 6.77 8.73
CA ARG A 109 -12.61 5.39 9.22
C ARG A 109 -13.98 4.77 9.48
N ALA A 110 -14.90 5.51 10.08
CA ALA A 110 -16.26 5.04 10.35
C ALA A 110 -17.06 4.69 9.07
N GLN A 111 -16.72 5.31 7.93
CA GLN A 111 -17.41 5.09 6.66
C GLN A 111 -16.85 3.91 5.84
N ILE A 112 -15.64 3.44 6.17
CA ILE A 112 -14.96 2.36 5.43
C ILE A 112 -15.83 1.11 5.27
N PRO A 113 -16.52 0.57 6.29
CA PRO A 113 -17.32 -0.65 6.12
C PRO A 113 -18.45 -0.50 5.08
N GLN A 114 -19.02 0.71 4.97
CA GLN A 114 -20.07 1.01 4.01
C GLN A 114 -19.52 1.26 2.60
N GLN A 115 -18.42 2.02 2.50
CA GLN A 115 -17.82 2.39 1.21
C GLN A 115 -17.01 1.26 0.58
N CYS A 116 -16.40 0.41 1.40
CA CYS A 116 -15.57 -0.71 0.99
C CYS A 116 -16.04 -2.02 1.64
N PRO A 117 -17.19 -2.56 1.21
CA PRO A 117 -17.68 -3.84 1.72
C PRO A 117 -16.61 -4.95 1.60
N GLY A 118 -16.51 -5.76 2.64
CA GLY A 118 -15.53 -6.85 2.75
C GLY A 118 -14.15 -6.45 3.30
N VAL A 119 -13.84 -5.16 3.43
CA VAL A 119 -12.63 -4.71 4.13
C VAL A 119 -12.87 -4.75 5.63
N ARG A 120 -11.99 -5.42 6.37
CA ARG A 120 -12.03 -5.45 7.84
C ARG A 120 -11.27 -4.25 8.38
N LEU A 121 -11.89 -3.48 9.28
CA LEU A 121 -11.25 -2.32 9.91
C LEU A 121 -9.98 -2.70 10.69
N GLU A 122 -9.98 -3.87 11.31
CA GLU A 122 -8.79 -4.36 12.03
C GLU A 122 -7.58 -4.59 11.12
N ASP A 123 -7.80 -4.97 9.85
CA ASP A 123 -6.71 -5.12 8.86
C ASP A 123 -6.19 -3.73 8.43
N VAL A 124 -7.08 -2.72 8.37
CA VAL A 124 -6.73 -1.31 8.11
C VAL A 124 -5.94 -0.72 9.28
N ASP A 125 -6.41 -0.92 10.51
CA ASP A 125 -5.77 -0.41 11.72
C ASP A 125 -4.42 -1.08 11.99
N ALA A 126 -4.34 -2.38 11.72
CA ALA A 126 -3.10 -3.14 11.85
C ALA A 126 -2.18 -2.93 10.64
N TYR A 127 -2.56 -2.15 9.63
CA TYR A 127 -1.70 -1.91 8.49
C TYR A 127 -0.50 -1.05 8.92
N PRO A 128 0.74 -1.42 8.54
CA PRO A 128 1.93 -0.80 9.11
C PRO A 128 2.00 0.70 8.82
N ASP A 129 2.01 1.48 9.90
CA ASP A 129 2.23 2.91 9.87
C ASP A 129 3.70 3.19 9.57
N ARG A 130 3.97 3.81 8.42
CA ARG A 130 5.33 4.27 8.09
C ARG A 130 5.72 5.54 8.85
N GLY A 131 4.92 5.97 9.83
CA GLY A 131 5.36 6.80 10.94
C GLY A 131 6.29 6.03 11.89
N ARG A 132 7.60 6.10 11.65
CA ARG A 132 8.68 5.63 12.55
C ARG A 132 8.75 4.13 12.91
N VAL A 133 7.93 3.23 12.38
CA VAL A 133 8.17 1.78 12.54
C VAL A 133 8.70 1.21 11.24
N ARG A 134 10.02 1.09 11.24
CA ARG A 134 10.77 0.39 10.22
C ARG A 134 10.40 -1.11 10.39
N LEU A 135 9.74 -1.75 9.41
CA LEU A 135 9.39 -3.20 9.44
C LEU A 135 10.63 -4.09 9.68
N TRP A 136 11.80 -3.48 9.54
CA TRP A 136 13.15 -3.91 9.82
C TRP A 136 13.84 -2.84 10.66
N ARG A 137 14.52 -3.18 11.77
CA ARG A 137 15.62 -2.30 12.23
C ARG A 137 16.63 -2.24 11.07
N ARG A 138 17.01 -1.05 10.59
CA ARG A 138 18.23 -0.89 9.80
C ARG A 138 19.38 -1.21 10.75
N GLY A 139 19.67 -2.49 10.94
CA GLY A 139 21.04 -2.88 11.16
C GLY A 139 21.81 -2.52 9.88
N LYS A 140 23.12 -2.42 9.98
CA LYS A 140 24.00 -2.59 8.82
C LYS A 140 23.83 -4.02 8.30
N GLY A 141 22.66 -4.34 7.74
CA GLY A 141 22.33 -5.65 7.22
C GLY A 141 23.24 -5.91 6.03
N LYS A 142 24.24 -6.77 6.22
CA LYS A 142 25.06 -7.24 5.12
C LYS A 142 24.11 -7.91 4.13
N GLY A 143 24.08 -7.43 2.90
CA GLY A 143 23.36 -8.12 1.84
C GLY A 143 23.81 -9.58 1.78
N ARG A 144 22.88 -10.50 1.53
CA ARG A 144 23.19 -11.93 1.46
C ARG A 144 23.14 -12.43 0.02
N SER A 145 24.06 -13.33 -0.31
CA SER A 145 23.82 -14.32 -1.35
C SER A 145 22.76 -15.32 -0.89
N ALA A 146 22.05 -15.90 -1.83
CA ALA A 146 21.09 -16.98 -1.61
C ALA A 146 21.31 -18.03 -2.69
N GLY A 147 21.05 -19.31 -2.41
CA GLY A 147 21.34 -20.36 -3.40
C GLY A 147 21.69 -21.73 -2.83
N GLY A 148 22.07 -22.64 -3.71
CA GLY A 148 22.44 -24.02 -3.35
C GLY A 148 21.21 -24.82 -2.89
N ALA A 149 21.35 -25.55 -1.78
CA ALA A 149 20.27 -26.37 -1.20
C ALA A 149 19.24 -25.57 -0.39
N GLU A 150 19.28 -24.24 -0.45
CA GLU A 150 18.33 -23.39 0.28
C GLU A 150 16.92 -23.52 -0.31
N VAL A 151 15.93 -23.68 0.57
CA VAL A 151 14.52 -23.76 0.20
C VAL A 151 13.76 -22.67 0.93
N TRP A 152 13.04 -21.86 0.17
CA TRP A 152 12.22 -20.77 0.66
C TRP A 152 10.75 -21.15 0.60
N ASP A 153 9.94 -20.50 1.42
CA ASP A 153 8.50 -20.58 1.33
C ASP A 153 7.85 -19.19 1.51
N ARG A 154 6.58 -19.10 1.13
CA ARG A 154 5.80 -17.88 1.32
C ARG A 154 4.30 -18.19 1.35
N PHE A 155 3.57 -17.36 2.09
CA PHE A 155 2.12 -17.23 1.92
C PHE A 155 1.83 -16.05 0.98
N GLY A 156 1.03 -16.28 -0.07
CA GLY A 156 0.63 -15.27 -1.05
C GLY A 156 1.22 -15.39 -2.45
N SER A 157 0.66 -14.58 -3.36
CA SER A 157 1.01 -14.51 -4.80
C SER A 157 2.51 -14.37 -5.09
N PRO A 158 3.12 -15.10 -6.04
CA PRO A 158 4.54 -14.97 -6.34
C PRO A 158 4.97 -13.55 -6.80
N LEU A 159 4.04 -12.63 -7.07
CA LEU A 159 4.34 -11.22 -7.33
C LEU A 159 4.89 -10.45 -6.12
N GLY A 160 4.80 -11.00 -4.91
CA GLY A 160 5.38 -10.36 -3.72
C GLY A 160 6.90 -10.50 -3.62
N ARG A 161 7.49 -9.72 -2.71
CA ARG A 161 8.96 -9.61 -2.55
C ARG A 161 9.52 -10.25 -1.28
N PHE A 162 8.65 -10.88 -0.49
CA PHE A 162 9.02 -11.55 0.75
C PHE A 162 8.95 -13.06 0.65
N ALA A 163 9.96 -13.69 1.23
CA ALA A 163 10.04 -15.12 1.45
C ALA A 163 10.62 -15.41 2.84
N HIS A 164 10.47 -16.64 3.30
CA HIS A 164 11.02 -17.10 4.58
C HIS A 164 11.76 -18.42 4.34
N PRO A 165 12.64 -18.86 5.25
CA PRO A 165 13.11 -20.24 5.25
C PRO A 165 11.92 -21.20 5.30
N LYS A 166 11.95 -22.26 4.48
CA LYS A 166 10.92 -23.28 4.47
C LYS A 166 10.62 -23.79 5.88
N GLY A 167 9.34 -23.84 6.24
CA GLY A 167 8.87 -24.35 7.53
C GLY A 167 8.82 -23.28 8.64
N THR A 168 9.04 -22.00 8.33
CA THR A 168 8.86 -20.93 9.32
C THR A 168 7.40 -20.92 9.83
N PRO A 169 7.12 -21.03 11.14
CA PRO A 169 5.75 -21.06 11.65
C PRO A 169 4.98 -19.79 11.29
N PHE A 170 3.68 -19.89 10.98
CA PHE A 170 2.87 -18.74 10.56
C PHE A 170 2.92 -17.58 11.55
N ALA A 171 2.79 -17.87 12.85
CA ALA A 171 2.88 -16.89 13.94
C ALA A 171 4.23 -16.14 13.98
N GLN A 172 5.31 -16.76 13.49
CA GLN A 172 6.63 -16.14 13.43
C GLN A 172 6.82 -15.21 12.22
N ARG A 173 5.86 -15.21 11.30
CA ARG A 173 5.88 -14.38 10.07
C ARG A 173 5.14 -13.06 10.24
N SER A 174 4.42 -12.88 11.35
CA SER A 174 3.59 -11.72 11.62
C SER A 174 2.78 -11.28 10.40
N LEU A 175 2.05 -12.25 9.84
CA LEU A 175 1.14 -12.04 8.71
C LEU A 175 -0.30 -11.95 9.22
N PRO A 176 -1.19 -11.20 8.55
CA PRO A 176 -2.61 -11.23 8.86
C PRO A 176 -3.17 -12.65 8.73
N PRO A 177 -4.10 -13.09 9.61
CA PRO A 177 -4.70 -14.43 9.51
C PRO A 177 -5.29 -14.77 8.14
N THR A 178 -5.75 -13.76 7.38
CA THR A 178 -6.28 -13.92 6.02
C THR A 178 -5.27 -14.53 5.03
N TYR A 179 -3.97 -14.48 5.33
CA TYR A 179 -2.92 -14.96 4.43
C TYR A 179 -2.84 -16.48 4.33
N VAL A 180 -3.45 -17.20 5.26
CA VAL A 180 -3.62 -18.65 5.15
C VAL A 180 -4.42 -19.00 3.89
N ALA A 181 -5.40 -18.16 3.52
CA ALA A 181 -6.21 -18.33 2.31
C ALA A 181 -5.52 -17.82 1.03
N CYS A 182 -4.39 -17.10 1.15
CA CYS A 182 -3.66 -16.52 0.00
C CYS A 182 -2.75 -17.52 -0.74
N GLY A 183 -2.82 -18.82 -0.40
CA GLY A 183 -1.96 -19.86 -0.95
C GLY A 183 -0.60 -19.96 -0.24
N TYR A 184 -0.09 -21.18 -0.12
CA TYR A 184 1.24 -21.48 0.43
C TYR A 184 2.11 -22.09 -0.66
N HIS A 185 3.30 -21.52 -0.82
CA HIS A 185 4.20 -21.83 -1.93
C HIS A 185 5.60 -22.14 -1.39
N VAL A 186 6.28 -23.07 -2.05
CA VAL A 186 7.64 -23.51 -1.69
C VAL A 186 8.53 -23.40 -2.92
N TYR A 187 9.75 -22.89 -2.75
CA TYR A 187 10.66 -22.60 -3.84
C TYR A 187 12.07 -23.12 -3.52
N SER A 188 12.65 -23.86 -4.45
CA SER A 188 14.05 -24.27 -4.37
C SER A 188 14.91 -23.33 -5.22
N TRP A 189 16.08 -22.96 -4.70
CA TRP A 189 17.09 -22.28 -5.50
C TRP A 189 17.72 -23.24 -6.52
N ILE A 190 17.66 -22.88 -7.80
CA ILE A 190 18.26 -23.64 -8.90
C ILE A 190 19.52 -22.95 -9.45
N ARG A 191 19.65 -21.64 -9.24
CA ARG A 191 20.86 -20.85 -9.55
C ARG A 191 21.12 -19.86 -8.41
N PRO A 192 22.33 -19.76 -7.86
CA PRO A 192 22.61 -18.85 -6.76
C PRO A 192 22.46 -17.37 -7.16
N TRP A 193 22.02 -16.56 -6.22
CA TRP A 193 22.13 -15.09 -6.23
C TRP A 193 23.57 -14.69 -5.89
N SER A 194 24.36 -14.43 -6.93
CA SER A 194 25.78 -14.13 -6.83
C SER A 194 26.06 -12.70 -6.35
N GLY A 195 27.33 -12.37 -6.13
CA GLY A 195 27.76 -10.99 -5.87
C GLY A 195 27.46 -10.07 -7.06
N GLU A 196 27.68 -10.54 -8.28
CA GLU A 196 27.38 -9.79 -9.51
C GLU A 196 25.88 -9.51 -9.67
N ASP A 197 25.03 -10.50 -9.36
CA ASP A 197 23.58 -10.31 -9.34
C ASP A 197 23.18 -9.26 -8.30
N ALA A 198 23.82 -9.29 -7.13
CA ALA A 198 23.55 -8.33 -6.08
C ALA A 198 24.03 -6.90 -6.42
N GLU A 199 25.13 -6.76 -7.15
CA GLU A 199 25.59 -5.46 -7.66
C GLU A 199 24.67 -4.92 -8.76
N LYS A 200 24.21 -5.78 -9.65
CA LYS A 200 23.35 -5.41 -10.79
C LYS A 200 21.93 -5.08 -10.37
N TYR A 201 21.36 -5.88 -9.48
CA TYR A 201 19.93 -5.86 -9.17
C TYR A 201 19.63 -5.47 -7.72
N GLY A 202 20.64 -5.44 -6.86
CA GLY A 202 20.52 -5.13 -5.44
C GLY A 202 20.63 -6.35 -4.54
N PHE A 203 20.86 -6.08 -3.25
CA PHE A 203 21.05 -7.14 -2.26
C PHE A 203 19.72 -7.70 -1.74
N ILE A 204 19.66 -9.03 -1.62
CA ILE A 204 18.64 -9.69 -0.80
C ILE A 204 18.93 -9.33 0.66
N GLN A 205 17.92 -8.79 1.34
CA GLN A 205 18.02 -8.44 2.74
C GLN A 205 17.46 -9.58 3.59
N SER A 206 18.11 -9.88 4.72
CA SER A 206 17.61 -10.83 5.72
C SER A 206 17.45 -10.16 7.07
N GLY A 207 16.36 -10.46 7.78
CA GLY A 207 16.11 -9.89 9.09
C GLY A 207 15.16 -10.72 9.94
N LYS A 208 14.99 -10.29 11.19
CA LYS A 208 13.98 -10.82 12.09
C LYS A 208 12.67 -10.06 11.91
N VAL A 209 11.58 -10.81 11.78
CA VAL A 209 10.23 -10.26 11.68
C VAL A 209 9.81 -9.70 13.04
N ALA A 210 9.32 -8.46 13.08
CA ALA A 210 8.79 -7.86 14.30
C ALA A 210 7.41 -8.49 14.68
N PRO A 211 7.02 -8.52 15.96
CA PRO A 211 5.66 -8.91 16.35
C PRO A 211 4.62 -8.00 15.68
N TRP A 212 3.57 -8.56 15.07
CA TRP A 212 2.52 -7.79 14.36
C TRP A 212 1.25 -8.63 14.12
N PHE A 213 0.10 -8.00 13.81
CA PHE A 213 -1.22 -8.66 13.63
C PHE A 213 -1.63 -9.60 14.79
N GLY A 214 -1.29 -9.22 16.03
CA GLY A 214 -1.51 -10.06 17.21
C GLY A 214 -0.61 -11.31 17.28
N GLN A 215 0.39 -11.42 16.41
CA GLN A 215 1.34 -12.53 16.35
C GLN A 215 2.70 -12.12 16.93
N PRO A 216 3.45 -13.08 17.53
CA PRO A 216 4.73 -12.81 18.18
C PRO A 216 5.89 -12.49 17.23
N GLY A 217 5.83 -12.88 15.95
CA GLY A 217 6.94 -12.69 15.02
C GLY A 217 8.20 -13.46 15.41
N GLY A 218 9.38 -12.90 15.11
CA GLY A 218 10.69 -13.47 15.46
C GLY A 218 11.27 -14.46 14.44
N GLY A 219 10.51 -14.79 13.39
CA GLY A 219 10.99 -15.59 12.27
C GLY A 219 12.06 -14.87 11.47
N THR A 220 12.85 -15.61 10.70
CA THR A 220 13.74 -15.02 9.69
C THR A 220 12.94 -14.77 8.42
N GLN A 221 13.09 -13.58 7.83
CA GLN A 221 12.47 -13.21 6.57
C GLN A 221 13.52 -12.65 5.61
N PHE A 222 13.28 -12.90 4.32
CA PHE A 222 14.06 -12.39 3.20
C PHE A 222 13.24 -11.39 2.42
N LEU A 223 13.84 -10.25 2.08
CA LEU A 223 13.28 -9.22 1.21
C LEU A 223 14.13 -9.11 -0.05
N LEU A 224 13.47 -9.31 -1.19
CA LEU A 224 14.07 -9.13 -2.51
C LEU A 224 14.29 -7.64 -2.83
N PRO A 225 15.26 -7.31 -3.71
CA PRO A 225 15.49 -5.93 -4.15
C PRO A 225 14.27 -5.28 -4.81
N GLU A 226 14.32 -3.97 -4.98
CA GLU A 226 13.24 -3.21 -5.61
C GLU A 226 13.05 -3.62 -7.07
N GLY A 227 11.78 -3.72 -7.50
CA GLY A 227 11.43 -4.22 -8.82
C GLY A 227 11.54 -5.75 -9.00
N ILE A 228 12.00 -6.51 -8.00
CA ILE A 228 12.18 -7.96 -8.11
C ILE A 228 11.19 -8.72 -7.24
N SER A 229 10.33 -9.51 -7.87
CA SER A 229 9.37 -10.42 -7.23
C SER A 229 9.88 -11.87 -7.20
N VAL A 230 9.21 -12.74 -6.44
CA VAL A 230 9.47 -14.19 -6.48
C VAL A 230 9.17 -14.74 -7.88
N GLN A 231 8.11 -14.27 -8.55
CA GLN A 231 7.78 -14.65 -9.92
C GLN A 231 8.92 -14.31 -10.88
N TRP A 232 9.49 -13.11 -10.77
CA TRP A 232 10.63 -12.72 -11.59
C TRP A 232 11.81 -13.67 -11.40
N LEU A 233 12.11 -14.10 -10.17
CA LEU A 233 13.17 -15.08 -9.91
C LEU A 233 12.89 -16.44 -10.54
N ILE A 234 11.63 -16.86 -10.63
CA ILE A 234 11.23 -18.09 -11.32
C ILE A 234 11.43 -17.91 -12.83
N ASP A 235 10.93 -16.81 -13.40
CA ASP A 235 11.01 -16.51 -14.82
C ASP A 235 12.47 -16.40 -15.31
N GLN A 236 13.36 -15.88 -14.45
CA GLN A 236 14.80 -15.75 -14.71
C GLN A 236 15.62 -16.99 -14.32
N GLY A 237 14.96 -18.08 -13.91
CA GLY A 237 15.59 -19.35 -13.60
C GLY A 237 16.52 -19.32 -12.39
N TYR A 238 16.26 -18.46 -11.39
CA TYR A 238 16.91 -18.53 -10.07
C TYR A 238 16.18 -19.50 -9.15
N LEU A 239 14.84 -19.50 -9.21
CA LEU A 239 13.97 -20.32 -8.39
C LEU A 239 13.16 -21.30 -9.23
N ARG A 240 12.80 -22.42 -8.61
CA ARG A 240 11.77 -23.32 -9.11
C ARG A 240 10.72 -23.51 -8.02
N GLU A 241 9.45 -23.36 -8.39
CA GLU A 241 8.35 -23.70 -7.48
C GLU A 241 8.22 -25.22 -7.34
N GLU A 242 8.10 -25.68 -6.10
CA GLU A 242 7.97 -27.08 -5.74
C GLU A 242 6.50 -27.42 -5.49
N SER A 243 6.06 -28.61 -5.89
CA SER A 243 4.73 -29.09 -5.55
C SER A 243 4.63 -29.32 -4.03
N VAL A 244 3.71 -28.62 -3.38
CA VAL A 244 3.39 -28.85 -1.97
C VAL A 244 2.46 -30.07 -1.91
N ARG A 245 2.93 -31.16 -1.30
CA ARG A 245 2.11 -32.33 -0.97
C ARG A 245 1.47 -32.17 0.40
#